data_AF-A0A6I7LVX5-F1
#
_entry.id   AF-A0A6I7LVX5-F1
#
_cell.length_a   1.000
_cell.length_b   1.000
_cell.length_c   1.000
_cell.angle_alpha   90.00
_cell.angle_beta   90.00
_cell.angle_gamma   90.00
#
_symmetry.space_group_name_H-M   'P 1'
#
loop_
_entity.id
_entity.type
_entity.pdbx_description
1 polymer ?
#
loop_
_entity_poly.entity_id
_entity_poly.type
_entity_poly.pdbx_seq_one_letter_code
_entity_poly.pdbx_strand_id
1 'polypeptide(L)'
;MFGKKIKFGALILLIVLLAVSGCGKRRFHDKGAKAAPTDSLVVTVKGENGTSVFDLTARDHKIDYIETSSGIFIKGIDSVESNFQYGWLYSVNDSVAQVAADKYLTSDGDTIKWHFRKFQNGY
;
A
#
# COMPACT_ATOMS: atom_id res chain seq x y z
N MET A 1 -48.51 -6.00 33.37
CA MET A 1 -47.48 -6.80 32.68
C MET A 1 -47.67 -6.68 31.17
N PHE A 2 -46.62 -6.22 30.47
CA PHE A 2 -46.37 -6.23 29.01
C PHE A 2 -47.55 -5.98 28.04
N GLY A 3 -47.68 -4.73 27.60
CA GLY A 3 -48.48 -4.34 26.43
C GLY A 3 -47.65 -4.39 25.13
N LYS A 4 -48.13 -5.16 24.16
CA LYS A 4 -47.61 -5.24 22.78
C LYS A 4 -48.43 -4.28 21.90
N LYS A 5 -47.80 -3.45 21.07
CA LYS A 5 -48.48 -2.76 19.97
C LYS A 5 -47.67 -2.83 18.67
N ILE A 6 -48.37 -3.21 17.61
CA ILE A 6 -47.91 -3.47 16.25
C ILE A 6 -48.25 -2.27 15.35
N LYS A 7 -47.39 -2.10 14.33
CA LYS A 7 -47.31 -1.16 13.20
C LYS A 7 -48.62 -0.94 12.41
N PHE A 8 -48.81 0.24 11.80
CA PHE A 8 -49.50 0.43 10.50
C PHE A 8 -49.30 1.86 9.94
N GLY A 9 -49.15 1.97 8.61
CA GLY A 9 -49.12 3.21 7.82
C GLY A 9 -48.15 3.05 6.63
N ALA A 10 -48.57 2.44 5.51
CA ALA A 10 -49.15 3.08 4.30
C ALA A 10 -48.11 4.01 3.61
N LEU A 11 -47.79 3.95 2.30
CA LEU A 11 -48.72 4.09 1.17
C LEU A 11 -47.90 4.25 -0.16
N ILE A 12 -48.33 3.62 -1.28
CA ILE A 12 -48.24 4.06 -2.72
C ILE A 12 -46.83 4.06 -3.41
N LEU A 13 -46.59 3.67 -4.68
CA LEU A 13 -47.32 3.78 -5.97
C LEU A 13 -46.88 2.68 -6.98
N LEU A 14 -47.82 2.26 -7.81
CA LEU A 14 -47.71 1.35 -8.95
C LEU A 14 -47.24 2.12 -10.21
N ILE A 15 -46.13 1.74 -10.87
CA ILE A 15 -45.91 2.03 -12.30
C ILE A 15 -45.34 0.80 -13.00
N VAL A 16 -46.04 0.43 -14.07
CA VAL A 16 -45.93 -0.78 -14.89
C VAL A 16 -44.96 -0.57 -16.05
N LEU A 17 -44.16 -1.61 -16.30
CA LEU A 17 -43.48 -2.09 -17.53
C LEU A 17 -43.28 -1.17 -18.77
N LEU A 18 -42.14 -1.47 -19.43
CA LEU A 18 -41.66 -1.17 -20.81
C LEU A 18 -40.48 -0.18 -20.81
N ALA A 19 -39.29 -0.42 -21.38
CA ALA A 19 -38.92 -1.30 -22.47
C ALA A 19 -37.45 -1.77 -22.34
N VAL A 20 -37.22 -2.99 -22.81
CA VAL A 20 -35.90 -3.56 -23.12
C VAL A 20 -35.19 -2.70 -24.14
N SER A 21 -34.01 -2.18 -23.81
CA SER A 21 -32.93 -1.83 -24.76
C SER A 21 -31.66 -1.56 -23.99
N GLY A 22 -30.77 -2.54 -23.96
CA GLY A 22 -29.46 -2.36 -23.34
C GLY A 22 -28.72 -3.65 -23.12
N CYS A 23 -28.60 -4.49 -24.15
CA CYS A 23 -27.54 -5.49 -24.21
C CYS A 23 -26.21 -4.73 -24.39
N GLY A 24 -25.78 -4.03 -23.34
CA GLY A 24 -24.44 -3.49 -23.24
C GLY A 24 -23.56 -4.61 -22.72
N LYS A 25 -23.11 -5.51 -23.62
CA LYS A 25 -21.85 -6.22 -23.40
C LYS A 25 -20.77 -5.15 -23.26
N ARG A 26 -20.56 -4.66 -22.05
CA ARG A 26 -19.27 -4.06 -21.69
C ARG A 26 -18.31 -5.23 -21.70
N ARG A 27 -17.74 -5.49 -22.88
CA ARG A 27 -16.39 -6.01 -22.91
C ARG A 27 -15.55 -4.92 -22.25
N PHE A 28 -15.42 -5.00 -20.93
CA PHE A 28 -14.17 -4.61 -20.33
C PHE A 28 -13.16 -5.50 -21.03
N HIS A 29 -12.49 -4.91 -22.01
CA HIS A 29 -11.15 -5.29 -22.38
C HIS A 29 -10.33 -5.07 -21.11
N ASP A 30 -10.46 -5.99 -20.16
CA ASP A 30 -9.47 -6.17 -19.10
C ASP A 30 -8.21 -6.58 -19.85
N LYS A 31 -7.43 -5.59 -20.27
CA LYS A 31 -5.99 -5.77 -20.36
C LYS A 31 -5.60 -6.07 -18.92
N GLY A 32 -5.46 -7.36 -18.62
CA GLY A 32 -5.38 -7.90 -17.27
C GLY A 32 -4.63 -6.96 -16.34
N ALA A 33 -5.37 -6.36 -15.41
CA ALA A 33 -4.75 -5.60 -14.33
C ALA A 33 -3.85 -6.59 -13.60
N LYS A 34 -2.53 -6.46 -13.81
CA LYS A 34 -1.54 -7.19 -13.04
C LYS A 34 -1.84 -6.87 -11.58
N ALA A 35 -2.18 -7.89 -10.80
CA ALA A 35 -2.49 -7.71 -9.39
C ALA A 35 -1.38 -6.87 -8.75
N ALA A 36 -1.76 -5.86 -7.96
CA ALA A 36 -0.80 -5.07 -7.22
C ALA A 36 0.08 -6.04 -6.40
N PRO A 37 1.41 -5.82 -6.33
CA PRO A 37 2.25 -6.64 -5.48
C PRO A 37 1.67 -6.66 -4.06
N THR A 38 1.38 -7.86 -3.55
CA THR A 38 1.01 -8.02 -2.15
C THR A 38 2.29 -8.08 -1.33
N ASP A 39 2.37 -7.28 -0.28
CA ASP A 39 3.51 -7.23 0.63
C ASP A 39 3.53 -8.49 1.50
N SER A 40 4.68 -9.12 1.64
CA SER A 40 4.82 -10.24 2.58
C SER A 40 5.17 -9.79 3.99
N LEU A 41 5.77 -8.60 4.13
CA LEU A 41 6.10 -7.97 5.40
C LEU A 41 6.14 -6.45 5.23
N VAL A 42 5.66 -5.72 6.24
CA VAL A 42 5.74 -4.26 6.30
C VAL A 42 6.34 -3.83 7.64
N VAL A 43 7.40 -3.03 7.58
CA VAL A 43 7.98 -2.34 8.75
C VAL A 43 7.61 -0.88 8.67
N THR A 44 7.09 -0.31 9.76
CA THR A 44 6.66 1.09 9.81
C THR A 44 7.59 1.90 10.69
N VAL A 45 8.10 3.01 10.16
CA VAL A 45 8.98 3.96 10.84
C VAL A 45 8.32 5.33 10.82
N LYS A 46 8.39 6.07 11.93
CA LYS A 46 7.85 7.43 12.01
C LYS A 46 8.88 8.43 11.48
N GLY A 47 8.42 9.42 10.72
CA GLY A 47 9.24 10.53 10.27
C GLY A 47 9.62 11.46 11.40
N GLU A 48 10.77 12.11 11.23
CA GLU A 48 11.32 13.13 12.12
C GLU A 48 11.98 14.21 11.26
N ASN A 49 11.60 15.46 11.51
CA ASN A 49 12.00 16.58 10.68
C ASN A 49 13.52 16.66 10.47
N GLY A 50 13.94 16.60 9.20
CA GLY A 50 15.34 16.73 8.79
C GLY A 50 16.19 15.47 8.94
N THR A 51 15.61 14.34 9.37
CA THR A 51 16.34 13.06 9.48
C THR A 51 16.09 12.19 8.25
N SER A 52 17.13 11.52 7.75
CA SER A 52 17.00 10.62 6.62
C SER A 52 16.19 9.36 6.96
N VAL A 53 15.56 8.76 5.95
CA VAL A 53 14.86 7.46 6.12
C VAL A 53 15.82 6.38 6.60
N PHE A 54 17.06 6.38 6.10
CA PHE A 54 18.10 5.44 6.54
C PHE A 54 18.38 5.59 8.03
N ASP A 55 18.68 6.80 8.49
CA ASP A 55 19.04 7.05 9.89
C ASP A 55 17.87 6.70 10.83
N LEU A 56 16.64 7.03 10.45
CA LEU A 56 15.45 6.68 11.24
C LEU A 56 15.27 5.16 11.35
N THR A 57 15.48 4.43 10.26
CA THR A 57 15.37 2.98 10.28
C THR A 57 16.47 2.35 11.13
N ALA A 58 17.69 2.88 11.05
CA ALA A 58 18.87 2.39 11.79
C ALA A 58 18.77 2.58 13.32
N ARG A 59 17.93 3.49 13.81
CA ARG A 59 17.77 3.75 15.25
C ARG A 59 17.09 2.59 15.98
N ASP A 60 16.06 2.03 15.37
CA ASP A 60 15.17 1.05 16.01
C ASP A 60 15.33 -0.37 15.45
N HIS A 61 15.98 -0.51 14.29
CA HIS A 61 16.18 -1.79 13.61
C HIS A 61 17.65 -2.04 13.33
N LYS A 62 18.04 -3.32 13.37
CA LYS A 62 19.33 -3.72 12.80
C LYS A 62 19.21 -3.67 11.29
N ILE A 63 20.10 -2.94 10.63
CA ILE A 63 20.08 -2.83 9.16
C ILE A 63 21.35 -3.38 8.53
N ASP A 64 21.17 -4.13 7.45
CA ASP A 64 22.23 -4.45 6.50
C ASP A 64 22.02 -3.64 5.24
N TYR A 65 23.08 -3.09 4.67
CA TYR A 65 22.98 -2.16 3.53
C TYR A 65 24.18 -2.24 2.60
N ILE A 66 24.02 -1.67 1.42
CA ILE A 66 25.11 -1.41 0.48
C ILE A 66 25.18 0.08 0.16
N GLU A 67 26.40 0.61 0.15
CA GLU A 67 26.67 1.95 -0.31
C GLU A 67 27.05 1.92 -1.79
N THR A 68 26.51 2.86 -2.55
CA THR A 68 26.80 3.02 -3.97
C THR A 68 26.95 4.50 -4.30
N SER A 69 27.43 4.83 -5.50
CA SER A 69 27.41 6.21 -5.99
C SER A 69 26.01 6.83 -6.06
N SER A 70 24.97 5.99 -6.12
CA SER A 70 23.57 6.42 -6.16
C SER A 70 22.94 6.61 -4.78
N GLY A 71 23.64 6.26 -3.70
CA GLY A 71 23.18 6.32 -2.31
C GLY A 71 23.16 4.95 -1.63
N ILE A 72 22.54 4.89 -0.45
CA ILE A 72 22.46 3.72 0.41
C ILE A 72 21.17 2.94 0.16
N PHE A 73 21.33 1.66 -0.15
CA PHE A 73 20.23 0.72 -0.34
C PHE A 73 20.19 -0.30 0.79
N ILE A 74 19.05 -0.40 1.47
CA ILE A 74 18.85 -1.41 2.50
C ILE A 74 18.77 -2.80 1.88
N LYS A 75 19.59 -3.71 2.39
CA LYS A 75 19.62 -5.13 2.05
C LYS A 75 18.93 -5.99 3.09
N GLY A 76 18.84 -5.56 4.34
CA GLY A 76 18.13 -6.31 5.39
C GLY A 76 17.62 -5.39 6.48
N ILE A 77 16.49 -5.79 7.08
CA ILE A 77 15.93 -5.17 8.28
C ILE A 77 15.70 -6.31 9.29
N ASP A 78 16.31 -6.17 10.46
CA ASP A 78 16.39 -7.16 11.52
C ASP A 78 16.91 -8.53 11.04
N SER A 79 16.04 -9.53 10.94
CA SER A 79 16.39 -10.90 10.50
C SER A 79 15.96 -11.20 9.07
N VAL A 80 15.43 -10.21 8.35
CA VAL A 80 14.86 -10.40 7.02
C VAL A 80 15.74 -9.75 5.97
N GLU A 81 16.48 -10.60 5.26
CA GLU A 81 17.43 -10.23 4.21
C GLU A 81 16.80 -10.27 2.81
N SER A 82 17.23 -9.34 1.97
CA SER A 82 16.95 -9.31 0.54
C SER A 82 17.83 -10.31 -0.21
N ASN A 83 17.33 -10.83 -1.32
CA ASN A 83 18.07 -11.70 -2.20
C ASN A 83 17.81 -11.32 -3.68
N PHE A 84 18.08 -12.24 -4.61
CA PHE A 84 17.90 -11.98 -6.04
C PHE A 84 16.42 -11.93 -6.48
N GLN A 85 15.50 -12.46 -5.68
CA GLN A 85 14.06 -12.47 -5.98
C GLN A 85 13.27 -11.49 -5.12
N TYR A 86 13.76 -11.15 -3.93
CA TYR A 86 13.03 -10.32 -2.97
C TYR A 86 13.89 -9.18 -2.46
N GLY A 87 13.27 -8.05 -2.17
CA GLY A 87 13.95 -6.95 -1.51
C GLY A 87 13.01 -5.96 -0.84
N TRP A 88 13.66 -5.03 -0.13
CA TRP A 88 13.02 -3.94 0.58
C TRP A 88 12.82 -2.72 -0.31
N LEU A 89 11.59 -2.22 -0.38
CA LEU A 89 11.23 -0.95 -1.01
C LEU A 89 10.50 -0.09 0.00
N TYR A 90 10.78 1.20 0.09
CA TYR A 90 10.07 2.08 1.01
C TYR A 90 9.09 3.03 0.31
N SER A 91 8.05 3.41 1.03
CA SER A 91 7.15 4.50 0.71
C SER A 91 7.13 5.52 1.84
N VAL A 92 6.81 6.76 1.50
CA VAL A 92 6.52 7.84 2.45
C VAL A 92 5.10 8.32 2.17
N ASN A 93 4.23 8.29 3.19
CA ASN A 93 2.82 8.64 3.07
C ASN A 93 2.13 7.92 1.89
N ASP A 94 2.36 6.61 1.80
CA ASP A 94 1.84 5.68 0.77
C ASP A 94 2.32 5.93 -0.67
N SER A 95 3.27 6.86 -0.87
CA SER A 95 3.94 7.08 -2.16
C SER A 95 5.31 6.41 -2.18
N VAL A 96 5.56 5.51 -3.15
CA VAL A 96 6.85 4.81 -3.29
C VAL A 96 7.95 5.82 -3.60
N ALA A 97 8.99 5.84 -2.76
CA ALA A 97 10.10 6.77 -2.92
C ALA A 97 10.97 6.41 -4.13
N GLN A 98 11.51 7.44 -4.79
CA GLN A 98 12.33 7.32 -6.01
C GLN A 98 13.81 7.66 -5.77
N VAL A 99 14.19 7.87 -4.50
CA VAL A 99 15.57 8.18 -4.09
C VAL A 99 16.05 7.17 -3.06
N ALA A 100 17.37 7.04 -2.92
CA ALA A 100 17.97 6.18 -1.90
C ALA A 100 17.59 6.64 -0.47
N ALA A 101 17.63 5.72 0.50
CA ALA A 101 17.09 5.96 1.85
C ALA A 101 17.88 7.02 2.64
N ASP A 102 19.16 7.20 2.34
CA ASP A 102 20.01 8.26 2.87
C ASP A 102 19.69 9.66 2.31
N LYS A 103 18.95 9.73 1.20
CA LYS A 103 18.70 10.99 0.47
C LYS A 103 17.34 11.59 0.74
N TYR A 104 16.38 10.81 1.23
CA TYR A 104 15.07 11.32 1.59
C TYR A 104 15.11 11.85 3.02
N LEU A 105 15.05 13.17 3.20
CA LEU A 105 14.87 13.80 4.51
C LEU A 105 13.39 13.88 4.84
N THR A 106 13.01 13.35 5.99
CA THR A 106 11.62 13.25 6.43
C THR A 106 11.16 14.51 7.17
N SER A 107 9.85 14.65 7.32
CA SER A 107 9.19 15.66 8.15
C SER A 107 8.45 15.00 9.32
N ASP A 108 8.19 15.76 10.38
CA ASP A 108 7.34 15.29 11.47
C ASP A 108 5.95 14.93 10.94
N GLY A 109 5.43 13.77 11.34
CA GLY A 109 4.14 13.26 10.90
C GLY A 109 4.18 12.41 9.63
N ASP A 110 5.32 12.34 8.93
CA ASP A 110 5.49 11.38 7.85
C ASP A 110 5.39 9.94 8.38
N THR A 111 4.78 9.08 7.58
CA THR A 111 4.78 7.63 7.81
C THR A 111 5.60 6.94 6.74
N ILE A 112 6.70 6.32 7.16
CA ILE A 112 7.56 5.52 6.30
C ILE A 112 7.14 4.06 6.42
N LYS A 113 6.94 3.39 5.29
CA LYS A 113 6.70 1.95 5.25
C LYS A 113 7.74 1.27 4.38
N TRP A 114 8.51 0.37 4.97
CA TRP A 114 9.35 -0.58 4.25
C TRP A 114 8.52 -1.81 3.90
N HIS A 115 8.44 -2.13 2.61
CA HIS A 115 7.69 -3.25 2.06
C HIS A 115 8.66 -4.31 1.56
N PHE A 116 8.60 -5.51 2.13
CA PHE A 116 9.33 -6.64 1.60
C PHE A 116 8.53 -7.27 0.46
N ARG A 117 9.11 -7.28 -0.74
CA ARG A 117 8.41 -7.66 -1.97
C ARG A 117 9.25 -8.55 -2.83
N LYS A 118 8.58 -9.43 -3.57
CA LYS A 118 9.18 -10.08 -4.72
C LYS A 118 9.44 -9.04 -5.81
N PHE A 119 10.67 -8.96 -6.32
CA PHE A 119 10.96 -8.23 -7.53
C PHE A 119 10.11 -8.81 -8.67
N GLN A 120 9.37 -7.94 -9.35
CA GLN A 120 8.63 -8.38 -10.51
C GLN A 120 9.66 -8.67 -11.62
N ASN A 121 9.90 -9.94 -11.95
CA ASN A 121 10.58 -10.30 -13.18
C ASN A 121 9.79 -9.63 -14.33
N GLY A 122 10.46 -8.71 -15.04
CA GLY A 122 9.87 -7.98 -16.15
C GLY A 122 9.88 -8.82 -17.42
N TYR A 123 8.70 -8.93 -18.03
CA TYR A 123 8.33 -9.52 -19.34
C TYR A 123 8.17 -11.04 -19.40
#